data_AF-A0AAN6VKB8-F1
#
_entry.id   AF-A0AAN6VKB8-F1
#
_cell.length_a   1.000
_cell.length_b   1.000
_cell.length_c   1.000
_cell.angle_alpha   90.00
_cell.angle_beta   90.00
_cell.angle_gamma   90.00
#
_symmetry.space_group_name_H-M   'P 1'
#
loop_
_entity.id
_entity.type
_entity.pdbx_description
1 polymer ?
#
loop_
_entity_poly.entity_id
_entity_poly.type
_entity_poly.pdbx_seq_one_letter_code
_entity_poly.pdbx_strand_id
1 'polypeptide(L)'
;MPLVVPGVTADNMGDDKTQEWAAKLVGKSISETPSSETTFCKTDLPQETRVIEPGMMVTRDYKPERLNVNVNEEGIVSHVHHVLHGSPKQKLKSSIQRHIRQSILTTYPLLTPHIDEVLPKKSSLLLIKLPDRVSLYVIDGHPIVYQQDNNRVLLPHLRLVHRFPQCFPTVRIDRGAIRFVLSGATLMAPGLTSEGGRLPIPVPNEGPDEEGHWSRELEKGEPVVVMAEGKEEAAAVGFLLMGTKEVKDKGKGPVMEDAHFLGDGLWRLSVE
;
A
#
# COMPACT_ATOMS: atom_id res chain seq x y z
N MET A 1 -7.59 -45.03 17.36
CA MET A 1 -8.32 -43.89 16.75
C MET A 1 -7.49 -42.64 16.99
N PRO A 2 -6.96 -41.97 15.95
CA PRO A 2 -6.26 -40.72 16.18
C PRO A 2 -7.29 -39.60 16.41
N LEU A 3 -6.97 -38.75 17.39
CA LEU A 3 -7.78 -37.67 17.92
C LEU A 3 -7.86 -36.51 16.92
N VAL A 4 -9.07 -36.08 16.58
CA VAL A 4 -9.34 -34.86 15.80
C VAL A 4 -9.29 -33.68 16.75
N VAL A 5 -8.36 -32.75 16.51
CA VAL A 5 -8.29 -31.46 17.22
C VAL A 5 -9.21 -30.47 16.48
N PRO A 6 -10.22 -29.85 17.12
CA PRO A 6 -11.10 -28.88 16.46
C PRO A 6 -10.47 -27.48 16.49
N GLY A 7 -10.35 -26.82 15.33
CA GLY A 7 -9.92 -25.42 15.29
C GLY A 7 -9.51 -24.83 13.93
N VAL A 8 -9.91 -25.39 12.79
CA VAL A 8 -9.65 -24.78 11.48
C VAL A 8 -10.87 -23.96 11.06
N THR A 9 -10.89 -22.68 11.43
CA THR A 9 -11.69 -21.66 10.73
C THR A 9 -10.87 -21.12 9.56
N ALA A 10 -11.50 -21.00 8.39
CA ALA A 10 -10.87 -20.71 7.10
C ALA A 10 -10.18 -19.34 6.98
N ASP A 11 -10.20 -18.51 8.01
CA ASP A 11 -9.71 -17.12 7.98
C ASP A 11 -8.23 -16.94 8.35
N ASN A 12 -7.50 -18.01 8.72
CA ASN A 12 -6.07 -17.97 9.11
C ASN A 12 -5.12 -18.69 8.13
N MET A 13 -5.58 -19.11 6.94
CA MET A 13 -4.79 -19.96 6.02
C MET A 13 -3.51 -19.32 5.45
N GLY A 14 -3.35 -18.00 5.52
CA GLY A 14 -2.20 -17.33 4.91
C GLY A 14 -0.92 -17.32 5.77
N ASP A 15 -1.07 -17.29 7.10
CA ASP A 15 0.07 -17.31 8.03
C ASP A 15 0.81 -18.65 7.94
N ASP A 16 0.06 -19.74 7.79
CA ASP A 16 0.57 -21.11 7.77
C ASP A 16 1.50 -21.38 6.57
N LYS A 17 1.10 -20.96 5.35
CA LYS A 17 1.94 -21.13 4.14
C LYS A 17 3.22 -20.31 4.20
N THR A 18 3.15 -19.07 4.70
CA THR A 18 4.35 -18.22 4.78
C THR A 18 5.34 -18.79 5.80
N GLN A 19 4.87 -19.26 6.95
CA GLN A 19 5.69 -19.92 7.96
C GLN A 19 6.27 -21.25 7.47
N GLU A 20 5.47 -22.06 6.76
CA GLU A 20 5.89 -23.33 6.17
C GLU A 20 7.05 -23.12 5.18
N TRP A 21 6.91 -22.16 4.26
CA TRP A 21 7.97 -21.84 3.30
C TRP A 21 9.18 -21.18 3.95
N ALA A 22 8.97 -20.35 4.98
CA ALA A 22 10.07 -19.74 5.72
C ALA A 22 10.95 -20.81 6.38
N ALA A 23 10.32 -21.79 7.04
CA ALA A 23 11.03 -22.91 7.66
C ALA A 23 11.82 -23.76 6.64
N LYS A 24 11.33 -23.87 5.40
CA LYS A 24 11.99 -24.66 4.35
C LYS A 24 13.16 -23.92 3.68
N LEU A 25 13.02 -22.62 3.47
CA LEU A 25 13.86 -21.84 2.55
C LEU A 25 14.85 -20.91 3.25
N VAL A 26 14.49 -20.28 4.38
CA VAL A 26 15.34 -19.28 5.03
C VAL A 26 16.69 -19.89 5.43
N GLY A 27 17.78 -19.22 5.07
CA GLY A 27 19.14 -19.68 5.31
C GLY A 27 19.72 -20.62 4.24
N LYS A 28 18.96 -20.97 3.19
CA LYS A 28 19.44 -21.79 2.05
C LYS A 28 19.62 -20.96 0.79
N SER A 29 20.48 -21.43 -0.12
CA SER A 29 20.56 -20.92 -1.50
C SER A 29 19.58 -21.64 -2.42
N ILE A 30 19.12 -20.98 -3.49
CA ILE A 30 18.25 -21.61 -4.50
C ILE A 30 19.11 -22.05 -5.68
N SER A 31 19.01 -23.31 -6.09
CA SER A 31 19.74 -23.83 -7.25
C SER A 31 18.89 -24.79 -8.09
N GLU A 32 19.40 -25.17 -9.26
CA GLU A 32 18.81 -26.20 -10.12
C GLU A 32 19.22 -27.63 -9.72
N THR A 33 20.10 -27.78 -8.73
CA THR A 33 20.58 -29.09 -8.25
C THR A 33 19.63 -29.65 -7.18
N PRO A 34 19.67 -30.97 -6.91
CA PRO A 34 18.87 -31.56 -5.85
C PRO A 34 19.08 -30.88 -4.49
N SER A 35 18.02 -30.83 -3.69
CA SER A 35 18.01 -30.19 -2.37
C SER A 35 19.04 -30.81 -1.42
N SER A 36 19.82 -29.97 -0.74
CA SER A 36 20.84 -30.30 0.26
C SER A 36 20.57 -29.55 1.58
N GLU A 37 21.43 -29.70 2.58
CA GLU A 37 21.30 -28.95 3.84
C GLU A 37 21.38 -27.42 3.63
N THR A 38 22.21 -26.97 2.68
CA THR A 38 22.47 -25.55 2.41
C THR A 38 21.77 -25.03 1.15
N THR A 39 21.11 -25.89 0.38
CA THR A 39 20.59 -25.56 -0.95
C THR A 39 19.20 -26.15 -1.16
N PHE A 40 18.31 -25.40 -1.77
CA PHE A 40 16.94 -25.81 -2.09
C PHE A 40 16.73 -25.84 -3.60
N CYS A 41 16.13 -26.93 -4.11
CA CYS A 41 15.92 -27.10 -5.54
C CYS A 41 14.79 -26.19 -6.06
N LYS A 42 15.04 -25.51 -7.17
CA LYS A 42 14.09 -24.59 -7.80
C LYS A 42 12.82 -25.30 -8.31
N THR A 43 12.89 -26.59 -8.66
CA THR A 43 11.73 -27.37 -9.12
C THR A 43 10.73 -27.70 -8.02
N ASP A 44 11.17 -27.66 -6.76
CA ASP A 44 10.34 -27.97 -5.59
C ASP A 44 9.59 -26.74 -5.07
N LEU A 45 9.84 -25.56 -5.66
CA LEU A 45 9.13 -24.32 -5.35
C LEU A 45 7.73 -24.33 -5.99
N PRO A 46 6.76 -23.59 -5.42
CA PRO A 46 5.46 -23.39 -6.04
C PRO A 46 5.59 -22.86 -7.47
N GLN A 47 4.62 -23.22 -8.32
CA GLN A 47 4.61 -22.83 -9.73
C GLN A 47 4.69 -21.30 -9.91
N GLU A 48 4.04 -20.54 -9.03
CA GLU A 48 4.16 -19.09 -8.96
C GLU A 48 5.18 -18.66 -7.90
N THR A 49 6.47 -18.74 -8.20
CA THR A 49 7.53 -18.23 -7.31
C THR A 49 8.32 -17.10 -7.96
N ARG A 50 8.57 -16.03 -7.20
CA ARG A 50 9.44 -14.92 -7.59
C ARG A 50 10.62 -14.84 -6.63
N VAL A 51 11.83 -15.05 -7.14
CA VAL A 51 13.07 -14.81 -6.40
C VAL A 51 13.46 -13.34 -6.62
N ILE A 52 13.68 -12.61 -5.53
CA ILE A 52 13.94 -11.17 -5.53
C ILE A 52 15.37 -10.96 -5.01
N GLU A 53 16.24 -10.48 -5.87
CA GLU A 53 17.62 -10.12 -5.52
C GLU A 53 17.70 -8.69 -4.96
N PRO A 54 18.74 -8.34 -4.18
CA PRO A 54 18.95 -6.98 -3.71
C PRO A 54 19.02 -6.00 -4.89
N GLY A 55 18.14 -4.99 -4.89
CA GLY A 55 18.08 -3.98 -5.95
C GLY A 55 17.32 -4.38 -7.21
N MET A 56 16.76 -5.60 -7.28
CA MET A 56 15.90 -6.00 -8.39
C MET A 56 14.61 -5.18 -8.40
N MET A 57 14.34 -4.49 -9.51
CA MET A 57 13.04 -3.84 -9.71
C MET A 57 11.95 -4.89 -9.90
N VAL A 58 10.96 -4.87 -9.02
CA VAL A 58 9.82 -5.78 -9.04
C VAL A 58 8.51 -4.99 -9.06
N THR A 59 7.53 -5.50 -9.79
CA THR A 59 6.16 -4.97 -9.73
C THR A 59 5.53 -5.32 -8.38
N ARG A 60 4.75 -4.41 -7.81
CA ARG A 60 4.02 -4.63 -6.55
C ARG A 60 2.61 -5.19 -6.77
N ASP A 61 2.43 -5.93 -7.86
CA ASP A 61 1.19 -6.59 -8.22
C ASP A 61 0.80 -7.63 -7.17
N TYR A 62 -0.49 -7.67 -6.81
CA TYR A 62 -1.01 -8.67 -5.89
C TYR A 62 -1.33 -9.97 -6.64
N LYS A 63 -0.62 -11.04 -6.28
CA LYS A 63 -0.89 -12.41 -6.73
C LYS A 63 -1.01 -13.32 -5.52
N PRO A 64 -2.20 -13.87 -5.21
CA PRO A 64 -2.45 -14.59 -3.96
C PRO A 64 -1.69 -15.92 -3.84
N GLU A 65 -1.38 -16.57 -4.97
CA GLU A 65 -0.63 -17.84 -5.00
C GLU A 65 0.88 -17.64 -5.17
N ARG A 66 1.36 -16.39 -5.22
CA ARG A 66 2.78 -16.10 -5.50
C ARG A 66 3.62 -16.14 -4.23
N LEU A 67 4.57 -17.07 -4.18
CA LEU A 67 5.65 -17.04 -3.19
C LEU A 67 6.73 -16.05 -3.61
N ASN A 68 6.94 -14.99 -2.83
CA ASN A 68 8.08 -14.09 -3.00
C ASN A 68 9.20 -14.55 -2.08
N VAL A 69 10.39 -14.74 -2.64
CA VAL A 69 11.58 -15.23 -1.94
C VAL A 69 12.69 -14.20 -2.07
N ASN A 70 13.04 -13.54 -0.97
CA ASN A 70 14.02 -12.47 -0.98
C ASN A 70 15.39 -13.03 -0.60
N VAL A 71 16.37 -12.89 -1.49
CA VAL A 71 17.75 -13.33 -1.25
C VAL A 71 18.65 -12.15 -0.86
N ASN A 72 19.70 -12.41 -0.09
CA ASN A 72 20.75 -11.44 0.22
C ASN A 72 21.79 -11.36 -0.94
N GLU A 73 22.84 -10.55 -0.77
CA GLU A 73 23.91 -10.38 -1.78
C GLU A 73 24.68 -11.68 -2.07
N GLU A 74 24.63 -12.65 -1.14
CA GLU A 74 25.27 -13.97 -1.26
C GLU A 74 24.33 -15.02 -1.91
N GLY A 75 23.11 -14.64 -2.30
CA GLY A 75 22.11 -15.55 -2.87
C GLY A 75 21.42 -16.46 -1.85
N ILE A 76 21.57 -16.17 -0.56
CA ILE A 76 20.92 -16.89 0.55
C ILE A 76 19.55 -16.26 0.81
N VAL A 77 18.53 -17.11 0.94
CA VAL A 77 17.17 -16.66 1.28
C VAL A 77 17.16 -16.03 2.66
N SER A 78 16.80 -14.75 2.69
CA SER A 78 16.65 -13.96 3.92
C SER A 78 15.24 -14.10 4.49
N HIS A 79 14.22 -13.91 3.67
CA HIS A 79 12.81 -13.89 4.07
C HIS A 79 11.92 -14.34 2.91
N VAL A 80 10.72 -14.82 3.23
CA VAL A 80 9.71 -15.23 2.23
C VAL A 80 8.35 -14.64 2.57
N HIS A 81 7.55 -14.35 1.55
CA HIS A 81 6.20 -13.81 1.69
C HIS A 81 5.27 -14.38 0.61
N HIS A 82 4.23 -15.11 1.02
CA HIS A 82 3.22 -15.66 0.11
C HIS A 82 2.02 -14.70 -0.05
N VAL A 83 1.52 -14.13 1.04
CA VAL A 83 0.50 -13.07 1.06
C VAL A 83 0.91 -11.99 2.07
N LEU A 84 0.37 -10.78 1.94
CA LEU A 84 0.59 -9.73 2.93
C LEU A 84 -0.04 -10.14 4.26
N HIS A 85 0.79 -10.28 5.29
CA HIS A 85 0.36 -10.59 6.66
C HIS A 85 0.79 -9.49 7.61
N GLY A 86 -0.13 -9.09 8.48
CA GLY A 86 0.16 -8.13 9.55
C GLY A 86 0.51 -8.82 10.86
N SER A 87 1.33 -8.15 11.66
CA SER A 87 1.56 -8.52 13.06
C SER A 87 0.24 -8.49 13.84
N PRO A 88 0.18 -9.17 15.01
CA PRO A 88 -0.95 -9.04 15.92
C PRO A 88 -1.27 -7.57 16.21
N LYS A 89 -2.58 -7.27 16.34
CA LYS A 89 -3.08 -5.91 16.58
C LYS A 89 -2.58 -5.39 17.94
N GLN A 90 -1.86 -4.28 17.92
CA GLN A 90 -1.38 -3.60 19.12
C GLN A 90 -2.26 -2.40 19.44
N LYS A 91 -2.85 -2.35 20.63
CA LYS A 91 -3.59 -1.17 21.10
C LYS A 91 -2.66 0.00 21.40
N LEU A 92 -2.95 1.17 20.84
CA LEU A 92 -2.15 2.37 21.06
C LEU A 92 -2.53 3.11 22.35
N LYS A 93 -1.55 3.80 22.92
CA LYS A 93 -1.75 4.71 24.05
C LYS A 93 -2.54 5.95 23.59
N SER A 94 -3.35 6.50 24.48
CA SER A 94 -4.19 7.68 24.20
C SER A 94 -3.38 8.92 23.76
N SER A 95 -2.17 9.11 24.27
CA SER A 95 -1.27 10.19 23.85
C SER A 95 -0.86 10.07 22.38
N ILE A 96 -0.51 8.86 21.93
CA ILE A 96 -0.12 8.57 20.54
C ILE A 96 -1.33 8.74 19.63
N GLN A 97 -2.50 8.24 20.02
CA GLN A 97 -3.74 8.40 19.25
C GLN A 97 -4.09 9.89 19.03
N ARG A 98 -3.93 10.75 20.05
CA ARG A 98 -4.11 12.20 19.90
C ARG A 98 -3.12 12.81 18.93
N HIS A 99 -1.85 12.38 18.99
CA HIS A 99 -0.82 12.86 18.06
C HIS A 99 -1.13 12.47 16.61
N ILE A 100 -1.51 11.22 16.36
CA ILE A 100 -1.91 10.73 15.04
C ILE A 100 -3.12 11.53 14.52
N ARG A 101 -4.13 11.73 15.37
CA ARG A 101 -5.31 12.53 15.01
C ARG A 101 -4.92 13.95 14.60
N GLN A 102 -4.02 14.59 15.34
CA GLN A 102 -3.54 15.93 14.99
C GLN A 102 -2.74 15.91 13.68
N SER A 103 -1.89 14.90 13.47
CA SER A 103 -1.14 14.75 12.22
C SER A 103 -2.07 14.62 11.02
N ILE A 104 -3.13 13.82 11.12
CA ILE A 104 -4.14 13.65 10.07
C ILE A 104 -4.82 14.98 9.76
N LEU A 105 -5.25 15.73 10.77
CA LEU A 105 -5.93 17.02 10.58
C LEU A 105 -5.02 18.10 10.00
N THR A 106 -3.73 18.08 10.35
CA THR A 106 -2.75 18.99 9.75
C THR A 106 -2.50 18.66 8.28
N THR A 107 -2.43 17.37 7.92
CA THR A 107 -2.20 16.95 6.53
C THR A 107 -3.46 17.03 5.66
N TYR A 108 -4.64 16.75 6.24
CA TYR A 108 -5.93 16.74 5.55
C TYR A 108 -6.95 17.62 6.29
N PRO A 109 -6.85 18.97 6.19
CA PRO A 109 -7.71 19.90 6.92
C PRO A 109 -9.21 19.70 6.63
N LEU A 110 -9.55 19.33 5.39
CA LEU A 110 -10.93 19.07 4.96
C LEU A 110 -11.57 17.85 5.63
N LEU A 111 -10.79 17.01 6.33
CA LEU A 111 -11.31 15.90 7.13
C LEU A 111 -11.82 16.36 8.52
N THR A 112 -11.54 17.60 8.92
CA THR A 112 -11.93 18.16 10.23
C THR A 112 -13.42 17.98 10.57
N PRO A 113 -14.38 18.21 9.65
CA PRO A 113 -15.80 18.03 9.95
C PRO A 113 -16.18 16.56 10.22
N HIS A 114 -15.41 15.62 9.67
CA HIS A 114 -15.71 14.17 9.69
C HIS A 114 -14.83 13.40 10.68
N ILE A 115 -13.87 14.04 11.33
CA ILE A 115 -12.84 13.35 12.12
C ILE A 115 -13.39 12.60 13.34
N ASP A 116 -14.51 13.03 13.92
CA ASP A 116 -15.14 12.31 15.03
C ASP A 116 -15.89 11.05 14.58
N GLU A 117 -16.28 10.96 13.30
CA GLU A 117 -16.80 9.75 12.67
C GLU A 117 -15.65 8.80 12.28
N VAL A 118 -14.54 9.35 11.79
CA VAL A 118 -13.36 8.58 11.35
C VAL A 118 -12.53 8.06 12.54
N LEU A 119 -12.32 8.90 13.55
CA LEU A 119 -11.53 8.58 14.75
C LEU A 119 -12.29 9.01 16.02
N PRO A 120 -13.32 8.25 16.44
CA PRO A 120 -14.08 8.53 17.65
C PRO A 120 -13.17 8.57 18.89
N LYS A 121 -13.36 9.56 19.75
CA LYS A 121 -12.49 9.77 20.94
C LYS A 121 -12.51 8.61 21.95
N LYS A 122 -13.57 7.81 21.95
CA LYS A 122 -13.75 6.65 22.86
C LYS A 122 -13.25 5.34 22.26
N SER A 123 -13.13 5.25 20.94
CA SER A 123 -12.66 4.06 20.26
C SER A 123 -11.14 3.94 20.38
N SER A 124 -10.66 2.70 20.44
CA SER A 124 -9.23 2.40 20.60
C SER A 124 -8.57 2.27 19.23
N LEU A 125 -7.58 3.11 18.94
CA LEU A 125 -6.78 2.96 17.72
C LEU A 125 -5.82 1.77 17.85
N LEU A 126 -5.88 0.85 16.90
CA LEU A 126 -5.03 -0.34 16.82
C LEU A 126 -3.94 -0.13 15.76
N LEU A 127 -2.76 -0.69 16.01
CA LEU A 127 -1.61 -0.70 15.12
C LEU A 127 -1.36 -2.13 14.64
N ILE A 128 -1.23 -2.30 13.33
CA ILE A 128 -0.78 -3.53 12.69
C ILE A 128 0.53 -3.21 11.97
N LYS A 129 1.63 -3.89 12.33
CA LYS A 129 2.89 -3.78 11.59
C LYS A 129 2.85 -4.73 10.42
N LEU A 130 3.19 -4.24 9.24
CA LEU A 130 3.24 -4.98 8.00
C LEU A 130 4.72 -5.13 7.57
N PRO A 131 5.01 -6.03 6.62
CA PRO A 131 6.29 -6.07 5.91
C PRO A 131 6.66 -4.70 5.31
N ASP A 132 7.92 -4.56 4.90
CA ASP A 132 8.45 -3.33 4.29
C ASP A 132 8.29 -2.07 5.16
N ARG A 133 8.36 -2.25 6.50
CA ARG A 133 8.28 -1.15 7.48
C ARG A 133 6.99 -0.33 7.39
N VAL A 134 5.91 -0.95 6.93
CA VAL A 134 4.60 -0.30 6.87
C VAL A 134 3.85 -0.49 8.19
N SER A 135 3.25 0.57 8.71
CA SER A 135 2.42 0.56 9.91
C SER A 135 1.00 0.98 9.55
N LEU A 136 0.03 0.08 9.71
CA LEU A 136 -1.37 0.32 9.44
C LEU A 136 -2.13 0.64 10.73
N TYR A 137 -2.91 1.71 10.71
CA TYR A 137 -3.74 2.14 11.82
C TYR A 137 -5.21 1.81 11.55
N VAL A 138 -5.81 1.02 12.44
CA VAL A 138 -7.15 0.45 12.30
C VAL A 138 -8.02 0.84 13.49
N ILE A 139 -9.28 1.16 13.26
CA ILE A 139 -10.26 1.43 14.31
C ILE A 139 -11.53 0.65 14.03
N ASP A 140 -12.02 -0.10 15.02
CA ASP A 140 -13.27 -0.88 14.93
C ASP A 140 -13.39 -1.69 13.62
N GLY A 141 -12.31 -2.37 13.21
CA GLY A 141 -12.25 -3.16 11.96
C GLY A 141 -12.08 -2.36 10.66
N HIS A 142 -11.91 -1.04 10.73
CA HIS A 142 -11.75 -0.17 9.58
C HIS A 142 -10.31 0.38 9.47
N PRO A 143 -9.60 0.12 8.36
CA PRO A 143 -8.29 0.72 8.13
C PRO A 143 -8.44 2.21 7.78
N ILE A 144 -7.72 3.08 8.50
CA ILE A 144 -7.88 4.53 8.41
C ILE A 144 -6.71 5.16 7.65
N VAL A 145 -5.50 5.02 8.20
CA VAL A 145 -4.26 5.54 7.62
C VAL A 145 -3.15 4.52 7.76
N TYR A 146 -2.10 4.66 6.95
CA TYR A 146 -0.89 3.89 7.08
C TYR A 146 0.34 4.79 6.95
N GLN A 147 1.47 4.28 7.44
CA GLN A 147 2.76 4.95 7.46
C GLN A 147 3.79 4.04 6.80
N GLN A 148 4.50 4.53 5.78
CA GLN A 148 5.60 3.83 5.13
C GLN A 148 6.95 4.37 5.67
N ASP A 149 7.93 3.50 5.87
CA ASP A 149 9.33 3.85 6.19
C ASP A 149 9.56 4.86 7.34
N ASN A 150 8.68 4.85 8.34
CA ASN A 150 8.67 5.87 9.40
C ASN A 150 8.55 7.31 8.88
N ASN A 151 8.07 7.51 7.66
CA ASN A 151 7.76 8.83 7.13
C ASN A 151 6.80 9.53 8.11
N ARG A 152 7.04 10.81 8.36
CA ARG A 152 6.21 11.59 9.30
C ARG A 152 4.80 11.81 8.75
N VAL A 153 4.64 11.79 7.43
CA VAL A 153 3.36 11.99 6.77
C VAL A 153 2.61 10.67 6.69
N LEU A 154 1.34 10.69 7.10
CA LEU A 154 0.44 9.53 7.06
C LEU A 154 -0.34 9.54 5.74
N LEU A 155 -0.39 8.40 5.06
CA LEU A 155 -1.21 8.21 3.87
C LEU A 155 -2.58 7.66 4.26
N PRO A 156 -3.68 8.14 3.65
CA PRO A 156 -5.00 7.61 3.91
C PRO A 156 -5.12 6.23 3.26
N HIS A 157 -5.82 5.32 3.91
CA HIS A 157 -6.20 4.06 3.28
C HIS A 157 -7.28 4.32 2.22
N LEU A 158 -7.28 3.56 1.10
CA LEU A 158 -8.24 3.80 0.01
C LEU A 158 -9.71 3.71 0.46
N ARG A 159 -10.04 2.81 1.40
CA ARG A 159 -11.39 2.75 2.00
C ARG A 159 -11.81 4.05 2.70
N LEU A 160 -10.87 4.75 3.35
CA LEU A 160 -11.16 6.06 3.94
C LEU A 160 -11.39 7.11 2.85
N VAL A 161 -10.53 7.09 1.82
CA VAL A 161 -10.63 7.99 0.67
C VAL A 161 -11.97 7.82 -0.04
N HIS A 162 -12.43 6.58 -0.29
CA HIS A 162 -13.72 6.33 -0.95
C HIS A 162 -14.92 6.80 -0.13
N ARG A 163 -14.81 6.86 1.20
CA ARG A 163 -15.88 7.38 2.06
C ARG A 163 -15.92 8.91 2.12
N PHE A 164 -14.77 9.57 1.98
CA PHE A 164 -14.63 11.03 2.03
C PHE A 164 -13.74 11.56 0.90
N PRO A 165 -14.10 11.37 -0.38
CA PRO A 165 -13.23 11.65 -1.53
C PRO A 165 -12.83 13.13 -1.64
N GLN A 166 -13.67 14.04 -1.17
CA GLN A 166 -13.45 15.48 -1.18
C GLN A 166 -12.37 15.95 -0.19
N CYS A 167 -11.96 15.11 0.75
CA CYS A 167 -11.07 15.51 1.84
C CYS A 167 -9.57 15.38 1.51
N PHE A 168 -9.22 14.87 0.32
CA PHE A 168 -7.85 14.48 -0.02
C PHE A 168 -7.36 15.11 -1.32
N PRO A 169 -6.07 15.47 -1.42
CA PRO A 169 -5.48 15.92 -2.67
C PRO A 169 -5.60 14.89 -3.78
N THR A 170 -6.11 15.30 -4.94
CA THR A 170 -6.37 14.39 -6.07
C THR A 170 -5.63 14.79 -7.34
N VAL A 171 -5.26 13.78 -8.12
CA VAL A 171 -4.87 13.88 -9.54
C VAL A 171 -5.66 12.85 -10.32
N ARG A 172 -5.85 13.04 -11.63
CA ARG A 172 -6.53 12.07 -12.49
C ARG A 172 -5.59 11.50 -13.53
N ILE A 173 -5.61 10.19 -13.68
CA ILE A 173 -4.89 9.48 -14.73
C ILE A 173 -5.80 9.17 -15.92
N ASP A 174 -5.23 9.11 -17.11
CA ASP A 174 -5.91 8.64 -18.31
C ASP A 174 -6.25 7.14 -18.26
N ARG A 175 -7.14 6.71 -19.18
CA ARG A 175 -7.53 5.30 -19.34
C ARG A 175 -6.38 4.33 -19.54
N GLY A 176 -5.31 4.74 -20.25
CA GLY A 176 -4.17 3.89 -20.57
C GLY A 176 -3.34 3.54 -19.33
N ALA A 177 -3.22 4.47 -18.39
CA ALA A 177 -2.48 4.32 -17.15
C ALA A 177 -3.21 3.45 -16.09
N ILE A 178 -4.55 3.38 -16.12
CA ILE A 178 -5.36 2.69 -15.10
C ILE A 178 -4.87 1.27 -14.83
N ARG A 179 -4.71 0.45 -15.87
CA ARG A 179 -4.31 -0.96 -15.72
C ARG A 179 -2.95 -1.12 -15.06
N PHE A 180 -2.03 -0.18 -15.31
CA PHE A 180 -0.66 -0.23 -14.82
C PHE A 180 -0.60 0.19 -13.36
N VAL A 181 -1.31 1.25 -12.99
CA VAL A 181 -1.45 1.70 -11.60
C VAL A 181 -2.10 0.61 -10.76
N LEU A 182 -3.18 -0.02 -11.25
CA LEU A 182 -3.83 -1.15 -10.58
C LEU A 182 -3.02 -2.47 -10.60
N SER A 183 -1.85 -2.46 -11.22
CA SER A 183 -0.88 -3.56 -11.17
C SER A 183 0.36 -3.19 -10.34
N GLY A 184 0.33 -2.05 -9.63
CA GLY A 184 1.45 -1.59 -8.80
C GLY A 184 2.67 -1.12 -9.59
N ALA A 185 2.48 -0.66 -10.82
CA ALA A 185 3.54 -0.02 -11.60
C ALA A 185 3.72 1.45 -11.21
N THR A 186 4.92 1.98 -11.43
CA THR A 186 5.24 3.40 -11.28
C THR A 186 4.32 4.27 -12.14
N LEU A 187 3.72 5.30 -11.54
CA LEU A 187 2.96 6.29 -12.28
C LEU A 187 3.91 7.26 -12.96
N MET A 188 3.81 7.37 -14.28
CA MET A 188 4.64 8.24 -15.11
C MET A 188 3.89 9.51 -15.49
N ALA A 189 4.61 10.62 -15.65
CA ALA A 189 4.05 11.93 -15.98
C ALA A 189 3.09 11.95 -17.20
N PRO A 190 3.36 11.22 -18.30
CA PRO A 190 2.46 11.19 -19.45
C PRO A 190 1.03 10.74 -19.12
N GLY A 191 0.85 9.91 -18.09
CA GLY A 191 -0.47 9.46 -17.64
C GLY A 191 -1.32 10.55 -17.00
N LEU A 192 -0.70 11.66 -16.59
CA LEU A 192 -1.32 12.82 -15.95
C LEU A 192 -1.41 14.04 -16.87
N THR A 193 -0.53 14.15 -17.87
CA THR A 193 -0.46 15.27 -18.81
C THR A 193 -1.13 15.00 -20.16
N SER A 194 -1.67 13.81 -20.36
CA SER A 194 -2.47 13.44 -21.53
C SER A 194 -3.87 14.08 -21.47
N GLU A 195 -4.64 13.96 -22.55
CA GLU A 195 -6.00 14.53 -22.65
C GLU A 195 -6.96 14.01 -21.57
N GLY A 196 -6.80 12.74 -21.15
CA GLY A 196 -7.60 12.12 -20.08
C GLY A 196 -7.07 12.38 -18.67
N GLY A 197 -5.81 12.83 -18.55
CA GLY A 197 -5.16 13.15 -17.30
C GLY A 197 -5.55 14.54 -16.79
N ARG A 198 -5.55 14.73 -15.47
CA ARG A 198 -5.78 16.04 -14.84
C ARG A 198 -4.81 16.25 -13.70
N LEU A 199 -4.16 17.41 -13.72
CA LEU A 199 -3.36 17.94 -12.61
C LEU A 199 -4.16 19.00 -11.85
N PRO A 200 -3.77 19.32 -10.60
CA PRO A 200 -4.43 20.36 -9.81
C PRO A 200 -4.42 21.70 -10.54
N ILE A 201 -5.51 22.46 -10.37
CA ILE A 201 -5.65 23.82 -10.90
C ILE A 201 -5.78 24.75 -9.70
N PRO A 202 -4.81 25.65 -9.47
CA PRO A 202 -4.86 26.55 -8.33
C PRO A 202 -6.10 27.43 -8.34
N VAL A 203 -6.92 27.30 -7.30
CA VAL A 203 -8.09 28.15 -7.06
C VAL A 203 -8.07 28.69 -5.63
N PRO A 204 -8.75 29.81 -5.34
CA PRO A 204 -8.64 30.49 -4.03
C PRO A 204 -9.17 29.67 -2.83
N ASN A 205 -10.12 28.77 -3.06
CA ASN A 205 -10.74 27.96 -2.01
C ASN A 205 -10.12 26.55 -1.98
N GLU A 206 -9.86 26.01 -0.79
CA GLU A 206 -9.36 24.63 -0.66
C GLU A 206 -10.44 23.57 -0.94
N GLY A 207 -10.10 22.57 -1.75
CA GLY A 207 -10.94 21.43 -2.09
C GLY A 207 -11.01 21.13 -3.59
N PRO A 208 -11.69 20.04 -3.99
CA PRO A 208 -11.95 19.78 -5.39
C PRO A 208 -12.95 20.81 -5.95
N ASP A 209 -12.72 21.30 -7.17
CA ASP A 209 -13.71 22.09 -7.91
C ASP A 209 -14.87 21.21 -8.44
N GLU A 210 -15.84 21.82 -9.12
CA GLU A 210 -17.00 21.10 -9.71
C GLU A 210 -16.58 20.04 -10.74
N GLU A 211 -15.37 20.15 -11.29
CA GLU A 211 -14.79 19.21 -12.25
C GLU A 211 -13.79 18.22 -11.60
N GLY A 212 -13.59 18.30 -10.28
CA GLY A 212 -12.70 17.44 -9.50
C GLY A 212 -11.21 17.81 -9.53
N HIS A 213 -10.84 19.01 -9.99
CA HIS A 213 -9.47 19.51 -9.87
C HIS A 213 -9.17 19.89 -8.43
N TRP A 214 -8.02 19.46 -7.94
CA TRP A 214 -7.56 19.89 -6.64
C TRP A 214 -7.11 21.35 -6.66
N SER A 215 -7.42 22.07 -5.58
CA SER A 215 -7.32 23.53 -5.50
C SER A 215 -5.92 24.13 -5.40
N ARG A 216 -4.88 23.32 -5.24
CA ARG A 216 -3.50 23.82 -5.11
C ARG A 216 -2.50 22.91 -5.79
N GLU A 217 -1.38 23.50 -6.21
CA GLU A 217 -0.22 22.72 -6.61
C GLU A 217 0.29 21.91 -5.41
N LEU A 218 0.76 20.69 -5.71
CA LEU A 218 1.30 19.78 -4.71
C LEU A 218 2.81 19.70 -4.89
N GLU A 219 3.53 19.72 -3.78
CA GLU A 219 4.98 19.63 -3.75
C GLU A 219 5.47 18.18 -3.73
N LYS A 220 6.78 18.01 -3.97
CA LYS A 220 7.44 16.71 -3.82
C LYS A 220 7.32 16.23 -2.37
N GLY A 221 7.00 14.95 -2.20
CA GLY A 221 6.82 14.29 -0.90
C GLY A 221 5.43 14.48 -0.31
N GLU A 222 4.53 15.21 -0.99
CA GLU A 222 3.14 15.32 -0.56
C GLU A 222 2.32 14.08 -0.89
N PRO A 223 1.34 13.73 -0.04
CA PRO A 223 0.42 12.64 -0.29
C PRO A 223 -0.61 13.05 -1.35
N VAL A 224 -0.87 12.15 -2.30
CA VAL A 224 -1.86 12.38 -3.35
C VAL A 224 -2.65 11.12 -3.66
N VAL A 225 -3.94 11.32 -3.92
CA VAL A 225 -4.90 10.31 -4.37
C VAL A 225 -4.98 10.34 -5.90
N VAL A 226 -4.94 9.17 -6.51
CA VAL A 226 -5.02 8.98 -7.95
C VAL A 226 -6.42 8.54 -8.33
N MET A 227 -7.14 9.41 -9.02
CA MET A 227 -8.46 9.17 -9.62
C MET A 227 -8.30 8.63 -11.04
N ALA A 228 -9.23 7.80 -11.50
CA ALA A 228 -9.18 7.23 -12.85
C ALA A 228 -10.18 7.90 -13.80
N GLU A 229 -9.78 8.06 -15.07
CA GLU A 229 -10.67 8.60 -16.09
C GLU A 229 -11.94 7.77 -16.26
N GLY A 230 -13.10 8.41 -16.08
CA GLY A 230 -14.41 7.76 -16.19
C GLY A 230 -14.78 6.86 -15.02
N LYS A 231 -14.12 7.04 -13.86
CA LYS A 231 -14.43 6.36 -12.60
C LYS A 231 -14.62 7.37 -11.48
N GLU A 232 -15.48 7.03 -10.52
CA GLU A 232 -15.74 7.87 -9.34
C GLU A 232 -14.81 7.50 -8.19
N GLU A 233 -14.37 6.26 -8.13
CA GLU A 233 -13.52 5.74 -7.07
C GLU A 233 -12.03 6.00 -7.33
N ALA A 234 -11.30 6.27 -6.25
CA ALA A 234 -9.84 6.38 -6.28
C ALA A 234 -9.19 5.04 -6.63
N ALA A 235 -8.22 5.08 -7.53
CA ALA A 235 -7.45 3.92 -7.99
C ALA A 235 -6.23 3.65 -7.11
N ALA A 236 -5.54 4.70 -6.65
CA ALA A 236 -4.35 4.56 -5.83
C ALA A 236 -4.10 5.78 -4.93
N VAL A 237 -3.16 5.64 -4.00
CA VAL A 237 -2.69 6.69 -3.10
C VAL A 237 -1.20 6.49 -2.80
N GLY A 238 -0.43 7.57 -2.81
CA GLY A 238 1.00 7.51 -2.57
C GLY A 238 1.63 8.89 -2.44
N PHE A 239 2.96 8.94 -2.40
CA PHE A 239 3.71 10.19 -2.35
C PHE A 239 4.15 10.65 -3.74
N LEU A 240 4.16 11.96 -3.94
CA LEU A 240 4.74 12.57 -5.13
C LEU A 240 6.28 12.53 -5.10
N LEU A 241 6.87 12.03 -6.18
CA LEU A 241 8.32 12.08 -6.40
C LEU A 241 8.79 13.41 -7.00
N MET A 242 7.88 14.16 -7.62
CA MET A 242 8.06 15.50 -8.19
C MET A 242 6.77 16.31 -8.02
N GLY A 243 6.90 17.64 -7.90
CA GLY A 243 5.74 18.50 -7.70
C GLY A 243 4.86 18.61 -8.95
N THR A 244 3.56 18.88 -8.80
CA THR A 244 2.60 18.86 -9.93
C THR A 244 2.91 19.90 -11.00
N LYS A 245 3.50 21.03 -10.60
CA LYS A 245 4.00 22.04 -11.54
C LYS A 245 5.14 21.49 -12.41
N GLU A 246 6.09 20.80 -11.80
CA GLU A 246 7.21 20.17 -12.50
C GLU A 246 6.72 19.06 -13.44
N VAL A 247 5.72 18.28 -13.03
CA VAL A 247 5.06 17.27 -13.88
C VAL A 247 4.47 17.92 -15.12
N LYS A 248 3.76 19.05 -14.95
CA LYS A 248 3.14 19.80 -16.04
C LYS A 248 4.17 20.38 -17.00
N ASP A 249 5.25 20.96 -16.47
CA ASP A 249 6.28 21.64 -17.26
C ASP A 249 7.18 20.65 -18.03
N LYS A 250 7.55 19.53 -17.40
CA LYS A 250 8.46 18.54 -18.01
C LYS A 250 7.75 17.48 -18.83
N GLY A 251 6.53 17.08 -18.44
CA GLY A 251 5.75 16.02 -19.08
C GLY A 251 6.40 14.64 -19.10
N LYS A 252 7.47 14.41 -18.32
CA LYS A 252 8.24 13.16 -18.32
C LYS A 252 8.81 12.84 -16.94
N GLY A 253 9.03 11.55 -16.70
CA GLY A 253 9.64 11.03 -15.48
C GLY A 253 8.62 10.36 -14.53
N PRO A 254 9.12 9.73 -13.46
CA PRO A 254 8.29 9.05 -12.46
C PRO A 254 7.64 10.08 -11.53
N VAL A 255 6.34 9.95 -11.33
CA VAL A 255 5.54 10.86 -10.48
C VAL A 255 5.22 10.22 -9.13
N MET A 256 4.98 8.91 -9.11
CA MET A 256 4.68 8.17 -7.88
C MET A 256 5.18 6.73 -7.99
N GLU A 257 5.85 6.28 -6.95
CA GLU A 257 6.25 4.89 -6.73
C GLU A 257 5.61 4.38 -5.44
N ASP A 258 5.59 3.05 -5.25
CA ASP A 258 5.13 2.40 -4.02
C ASP A 258 3.72 2.80 -3.53
N ALA A 259 2.83 3.07 -4.48
CA ALA A 259 1.45 3.43 -4.20
C ALA A 259 0.65 2.26 -3.62
N HIS A 260 -0.23 2.56 -2.66
CA HIS A 260 -1.32 1.67 -2.30
C HIS A 260 -2.42 1.79 -3.35
N PHE A 261 -2.82 0.71 -3.99
CA PHE A 261 -3.79 0.70 -5.09
C PHE A 261 -4.94 -0.28 -4.87
N LEU A 262 -6.03 -0.07 -5.61
CA LEU A 262 -7.22 -0.90 -5.50
C LEU A 262 -6.91 -2.34 -5.90
N GLY A 263 -7.17 -3.28 -4.99
CA GLY A 263 -6.92 -4.71 -5.21
C GLY A 263 -5.53 -5.19 -4.81
N ASP A 264 -4.66 -4.31 -4.30
CA ASP A 264 -3.36 -4.69 -3.75
C ASP A 264 -3.46 -5.49 -2.44
N GLY A 265 -2.31 -5.86 -1.88
CA GLY A 265 -2.26 -6.62 -0.63
C GLY A 265 -2.85 -5.87 0.56
N LEU A 266 -2.69 -4.55 0.62
CA LEU A 266 -3.21 -3.73 1.73
C LEU A 266 -4.74 -3.58 1.63
N TRP A 267 -5.28 -3.46 0.41
CA TRP A 267 -6.71 -3.42 0.14
C TRP A 267 -7.43 -4.71 0.55
N ARG A 268 -6.79 -5.85 0.24
CA ARG A 268 -7.31 -7.20 0.51
C ARG A 268 -7.00 -7.69 1.91
N LEU A 269 -6.20 -6.97 2.69
CA LEU A 269 -5.86 -7.34 4.05
C LEU A 269 -7.13 -7.38 4.91
N SER A 270 -7.42 -8.54 5.49
CA SER A 270 -8.45 -8.66 6.52
C SER A 270 -7.94 -8.01 7.81
N VAL A 271 -8.75 -7.11 8.37
CA VAL A 271 -8.42 -6.37 9.59
C VAL A 271 -9.50 -6.52 10.67
N GLU A 272 -10.45 -7.44 10.47
CA GLU A 272 -11.45 -7.85 11.47
C GLU A 272 -10.83 -8.63 12.62
#